data_AF-A0A2V5ZU45-F1
#
_entry.id   AF-A0A2V5ZU45-F1
#
_cell.length_a   1.000
_cell.length_b   1.000
_cell.length_c   1.000
_cell.angle_alpha   90.00
_cell.angle_beta   90.00
_cell.angle_gamma   90.00
#
_symmetry.space_group_name_H-M   'P 1'
#
loop_
_entity.id
_entity.type
_entity.pdbx_description
1 polymer ?
#
loop_
_entity_poly.entity_id
_entity_poly.type
_entity_poly.pdbx_seq_one_letter_code
_entity_poly.pdbx_strand_id
1 'polypeptide(L)'
;MFIIGALTGGSFAWFEIGFLYGTKHYPYLFISSCYNLASLLAAAGWSLKDHLLSAHLGSVHFHLTLQWALRLFFLGAVALCVRGAARHLRNRDPRVLIAITAPWLLMFALLGQMHERYLVWGAVVSAVALGVNIRLSIIHFIISAASTAMIVHVMLVDKKLDATLRAIDVLRGIRPYASVLVLVCVALYFWDALGWRIPAFRRGAVKTATAPSLSLGPEPEEA
;
A
#
# COMPACT_ATOMS: atom_id res chain seq x y z
N MET A 1 -11.26 -21.48 11.68
CA MET A 1 -11.02 -20.70 12.91
C MET A 1 -12.30 -20.08 13.44
N PHE A 2 -12.88 -19.05 12.82
CA PHE A 2 -14.10 -18.39 13.31
C PHE A 2 -15.32 -19.33 13.44
N ILE A 3 -15.57 -20.19 12.45
CA ILE A 3 -16.69 -21.14 12.47
C ILE A 3 -16.50 -22.20 13.57
N ILE A 4 -15.26 -22.72 13.72
CA ILE A 4 -14.91 -23.74 14.71
C ILE A 4 -14.98 -23.16 16.14
N GLY A 5 -14.51 -21.92 16.35
CA GLY A 5 -14.61 -21.22 17.63
C GLY A 5 -16.05 -20.93 18.03
N ALA A 6 -16.91 -20.57 17.08
CA ALA A 6 -18.33 -20.29 17.36
C ALA A 6 -19.09 -21.57 17.77
N LEU A 7 -18.76 -22.71 17.14
CA LEU A 7 -19.38 -24.00 17.44
C LEU A 7 -18.87 -24.62 18.76
N THR A 8 -17.69 -24.23 19.23
CA THR A 8 -17.07 -24.75 20.46
C THR A 8 -17.26 -23.84 21.68
N GLY A 9 -18.07 -22.77 21.55
CA GLY A 9 -18.29 -21.80 22.63
C GLY A 9 -17.05 -20.93 22.94
N GLY A 10 -16.13 -20.82 21.99
CA GLY A 10 -14.92 -20.00 22.13
C GLY A 10 -15.25 -18.51 22.25
N SER A 11 -14.62 -17.83 23.21
CA SER A 11 -14.77 -16.38 23.37
C SER A 11 -14.08 -15.63 22.23
N PHE A 12 -14.84 -14.76 21.57
CA PHE A 12 -14.33 -13.81 20.58
C PHE A 12 -13.92 -12.46 21.19
N ALA A 13 -13.78 -12.38 22.52
CA ALA A 13 -13.38 -11.15 23.21
C ALA A 13 -12.04 -10.61 22.71
N TRP A 14 -11.10 -11.48 22.30
CA TRP A 14 -9.84 -11.05 21.69
C TRP A 14 -10.05 -10.33 20.35
N PHE A 15 -11.04 -10.75 19.55
CA PHE A 15 -11.40 -10.12 18.30
C PHE A 15 -12.17 -8.82 18.54
N GLU A 16 -13.08 -8.83 19.51
CA GLU A 16 -13.84 -7.64 19.90
C GLU A 16 -12.94 -6.54 20.46
N ILE A 17 -12.11 -6.86 21.46
CA ILE A 17 -11.23 -5.90 22.12
C ILE A 17 -10.07 -5.53 21.21
N GLY A 18 -9.45 -6.51 20.54
CA GLY A 18 -8.26 -6.30 19.71
C GLY A 18 -8.54 -5.55 18.40
N PHE A 19 -9.69 -5.77 17.76
CA PHE A 19 -9.98 -5.24 16.43
C PHE A 19 -11.24 -4.35 16.38
N LEU A 20 -12.36 -4.77 16.98
CA LEU A 20 -13.62 -4.01 16.88
C LEU A 20 -13.65 -2.78 17.80
N TYR A 21 -13.09 -2.86 19.00
CA TYR A 21 -13.16 -1.79 20.00
C TYR A 21 -12.53 -0.50 19.48
N GLY A 22 -11.27 -0.56 19.02
CA GLY A 22 -10.58 0.62 18.46
C GLY A 22 -11.31 1.21 17.25
N THR A 23 -11.86 0.35 16.39
CA THR A 23 -12.60 0.77 15.19
C THR A 23 -13.92 1.47 15.52
N LYS A 24 -14.63 1.00 16.57
CA LYS A 24 -15.91 1.59 17.01
C LYS A 24 -15.70 2.88 17.81
N HIS A 25 -14.69 2.92 18.66
CA HIS A 25 -14.43 3.98 19.63
C HIS A 25 -13.73 5.20 19.01
N TYR A 26 -12.87 5.00 17.99
CA TYR A 26 -12.14 6.08 17.32
C TYR A 26 -12.51 6.15 15.82
N PRO A 27 -13.60 6.87 15.47
CA PRO A 27 -14.10 6.95 14.09
C PRO A 27 -13.29 7.93 13.21
N TYR A 28 -12.00 8.09 13.46
CA TYR A 28 -11.15 9.01 12.71
C TYR A 28 -10.82 8.43 11.33
N LEU A 29 -10.81 9.27 10.30
CA LEU A 29 -10.36 8.86 8.95
C LEU A 29 -8.88 8.47 8.94
N PHE A 30 -8.08 9.11 9.77
CA PHE A 30 -6.67 8.84 9.99
C PHE A 30 -6.33 9.29 11.41
N ILE A 31 -5.30 8.70 12.01
CA ILE A 31 -4.97 8.97 13.43
C ILE A 31 -3.86 10.03 13.57
N SER A 32 -3.05 10.25 12.53
CA SER A 32 -1.89 11.17 12.56
C SER A 32 -1.63 11.82 11.20
N SER A 33 -0.54 12.57 11.03
CA SER A 33 -0.16 13.23 9.76
C SER A 33 0.12 12.23 8.63
N CYS A 34 -0.94 11.78 7.95
CA CYS A 34 -0.86 10.80 6.86
C CYS A 34 -0.99 11.48 5.49
N TYR A 35 -0.24 10.97 4.51
CA TYR A 35 -0.29 11.39 3.11
C TYR A 35 -1.05 10.37 2.25
N ASN A 36 -2.37 10.23 2.47
CA ASN A 36 -3.18 9.20 1.82
C ASN A 36 -4.59 9.69 1.44
N LEU A 37 -5.43 8.81 0.88
CA LEU A 37 -6.78 9.19 0.46
C LEU A 37 -7.64 9.61 1.65
N ALA A 38 -7.47 8.94 2.79
CA ALA A 38 -8.24 9.26 3.99
C ALA A 38 -7.92 10.67 4.53
N SER A 39 -6.68 11.15 4.41
CA SER A 39 -6.34 12.51 4.83
C SER A 39 -6.97 13.58 3.92
N LEU A 40 -7.08 13.31 2.61
CA LEU A 40 -7.77 14.19 1.67
C LEU A 40 -9.28 14.21 1.89
N LEU A 41 -9.90 13.05 2.09
CA LEU A 41 -11.33 12.94 2.35
C LEU A 41 -11.72 13.66 3.65
N ALA A 42 -10.90 13.53 4.70
CA ALA A 42 -11.09 14.26 5.94
C ALA A 42 -10.93 15.78 5.76
N ALA A 43 -9.98 16.23 4.92
CA ALA A 43 -9.85 17.64 4.58
C ALA A 43 -11.07 18.17 3.80
N ALA A 44 -11.77 17.31 3.06
CA ALA A 44 -13.04 17.60 2.40
C ALA A 44 -14.26 17.51 3.34
N GLY A 45 -14.07 17.22 4.64
CA GLY A 45 -15.13 17.16 5.65
C GLY A 45 -15.80 15.80 5.81
N TRP A 46 -15.28 14.75 5.18
CA TRP A 46 -15.87 13.40 5.25
C TRP A 46 -15.45 12.66 6.53
N SER A 47 -16.35 11.86 7.06
CA SER A 47 -16.17 10.96 8.21
C SER A 47 -16.29 9.49 7.81
N LEU A 48 -15.68 8.61 8.60
CA LEU A 48 -15.55 7.18 8.26
C LEU A 48 -16.91 6.48 8.23
N LYS A 49 -17.85 7.01 9.03
CA LYS A 49 -19.21 6.51 9.21
C LYS A 49 -20.22 7.17 8.27
N ASP A 50 -19.79 8.10 7.42
CA ASP A 50 -20.70 8.75 6.48
C ASP A 50 -21.33 7.72 5.54
N HIS A 51 -22.63 7.88 5.33
CA HIS A 51 -23.43 7.01 4.48
C HIS A 51 -23.22 7.40 3.01
N LEU A 52 -22.68 6.46 2.23
CA LEU A 52 -22.51 6.61 0.79
C LEU A 52 -23.74 6.12 0.02
N LEU A 53 -24.26 4.96 0.43
CA LEU A 53 -25.43 4.36 -0.19
C LEU A 53 -26.27 3.69 0.89
N SER A 54 -27.54 4.03 0.94
CA SER A 54 -28.52 3.35 1.78
C SER A 54 -29.59 2.78 0.84
N ALA A 55 -29.64 1.46 0.75
CA ALA A 55 -30.65 0.76 -0.04
C ALA A 55 -31.49 -0.09 0.90
N HIS A 56 -32.81 0.04 0.77
CA HIS A 56 -33.77 -0.75 1.53
C HIS A 56 -34.35 -1.81 0.61
N LEU A 57 -33.93 -3.07 0.76
CA LEU A 57 -34.43 -4.18 -0.05
C LEU A 57 -35.25 -5.11 0.84
N GLY A 58 -36.57 -4.89 0.89
CA GLY A 58 -37.48 -5.67 1.73
C GLY A 58 -37.12 -5.54 3.22
N SER A 59 -36.79 -6.66 3.88
CA SER A 59 -36.35 -6.69 5.29
C SER A 59 -34.85 -6.42 5.49
N VAL A 60 -34.07 -6.29 4.41
CA VAL A 60 -32.61 -6.16 4.48
C VAL A 60 -32.22 -4.69 4.30
N HIS A 61 -31.64 -4.12 5.35
CA HIS A 61 -31.11 -2.76 5.34
C HIS A 61 -29.65 -2.78 4.91
N PHE A 62 -29.37 -2.30 3.70
CA PHE A 62 -28.00 -2.21 3.21
C PHE A 62 -27.45 -0.80 3.47
N HIS A 63 -26.53 -0.69 4.42
CA HIS A 63 -25.83 0.54 4.72
C HIS A 63 -24.37 0.45 4.26
N LEU A 64 -24.07 1.05 3.11
CA LEU A 64 -22.70 1.20 2.64
C LEU A 64 -22.12 2.49 3.24
N THR A 65 -21.23 2.34 4.20
CA THR A 65 -20.46 3.45 4.77
C THR A 65 -19.19 3.70 3.97
N LEU A 66 -18.60 4.90 4.10
CA LEU A 66 -17.29 5.22 3.53
C LEU A 66 -16.22 4.18 3.93
N GLN A 67 -16.22 3.74 5.19
CA GLN A 67 -15.33 2.68 5.67
C GLN A 67 -15.43 1.40 4.83
N TRP A 68 -16.65 0.94 4.56
CA TRP A 68 -16.87 -0.27 3.76
C TRP A 68 -16.51 -0.04 2.29
N ALA A 69 -16.80 1.13 1.74
CA ALA A 69 -16.39 1.47 0.38
C ALA A 69 -14.86 1.45 0.21
N LEU A 70 -14.10 2.03 1.14
CA LEU A 70 -12.63 2.00 1.10
C LEU A 70 -12.08 0.58 1.22
N ARG A 71 -12.67 -0.25 2.09
CA ARG A 71 -12.30 -1.67 2.23
C ARG A 71 -12.60 -2.48 0.97
N LEU A 72 -13.75 -2.28 0.36
CA LEU A 72 -14.13 -2.94 -0.89
C LEU A 72 -13.24 -2.47 -2.05
N PHE A 73 -12.90 -1.18 -2.09
CA PHE A 73 -11.99 -0.64 -3.09
C PHE A 73 -10.59 -1.25 -2.97
N PHE A 74 -10.07 -1.35 -1.74
CA PHE A 74 -8.81 -2.06 -1.48
C PHE A 74 -8.88 -3.54 -1.87
N LEU A 75 -9.97 -4.24 -1.51
CA LEU A 75 -10.15 -5.65 -1.86
C LEU A 75 -10.15 -5.85 -3.38
N GLY A 76 -10.85 -4.98 -4.12
CA GLY A 76 -10.83 -4.96 -5.58
C GLY A 76 -9.42 -4.72 -6.14
N ALA A 77 -8.67 -3.77 -5.57
CA ALA A 77 -7.30 -3.50 -5.97
C ALA A 77 -6.36 -4.69 -5.71
N VAL A 78 -6.50 -5.38 -4.57
CA VAL A 78 -5.75 -6.60 -4.26
C VAL A 78 -6.09 -7.73 -5.24
N ALA A 79 -7.37 -7.94 -5.55
CA ALA A 79 -7.77 -8.93 -6.55
C ALA A 79 -7.14 -8.64 -7.93
N LEU A 80 -7.05 -7.36 -8.30
CA LEU A 80 -6.36 -6.92 -9.51
C LEU A 80 -4.84 -7.13 -9.43
N CYS A 81 -4.20 -6.93 -8.28
CA CYS A 81 -2.79 -7.30 -8.05
C CYS A 81 -2.56 -8.80 -8.24
N VAL A 82 -3.43 -9.66 -7.69
CA VAL A 82 -3.33 -11.12 -7.86
C VAL A 82 -3.44 -11.49 -9.34
N ARG A 83 -4.39 -10.88 -10.07
CA ARG A 83 -4.55 -11.08 -11.51
C ARG A 83 -3.30 -10.62 -12.29
N GLY A 84 -2.75 -9.47 -11.93
CA GLY A 84 -1.51 -8.93 -12.49
C GLY A 84 -0.31 -9.84 -12.25
N ALA A 85 -0.12 -10.30 -11.00
CA ALA A 85 0.92 -11.24 -10.62
C ALA A 85 0.82 -12.55 -11.41
N ALA A 86 -0.37 -13.14 -11.52
CA ALA A 86 -0.59 -14.35 -12.31
C ALA A 86 -0.29 -14.15 -13.81
N ARG A 87 -0.48 -12.94 -14.34
CA ARG A 87 -0.11 -12.59 -15.72
C ARG A 87 1.41 -12.46 -15.89
N HIS A 88 2.07 -11.72 -15.00
CA HIS A 88 3.52 -11.55 -15.04
C HIS A 88 4.27 -12.85 -14.80
N LEU A 89 3.76 -13.73 -13.92
CA LEU A 89 4.30 -15.05 -13.69
C LEU A 89 4.25 -15.92 -14.96
N ARG A 90 3.10 -15.93 -15.66
CA ARG A 90 2.97 -16.63 -16.96
C ARG A 90 3.93 -16.10 -18.03
N ASN A 91 4.22 -14.80 -18.00
CA ASN A 91 5.12 -14.15 -18.95
C ASN A 91 6.59 -14.14 -18.49
N ARG A 92 6.93 -14.74 -17.33
CA ARG A 92 8.27 -14.71 -16.70
C ARG A 92 8.84 -13.28 -16.59
N ASP A 93 7.98 -12.34 -16.25
CA ASP A 93 8.31 -10.92 -16.15
C ASP A 93 8.67 -10.54 -14.70
N PRO A 94 9.82 -9.90 -14.43
CA PRO A 94 10.24 -9.50 -13.08
C PRO A 94 9.23 -8.55 -12.39
N ARG A 95 8.31 -7.93 -13.15
CA ARG A 95 7.19 -7.14 -12.62
C ARG A 95 6.23 -7.92 -11.73
N VAL A 96 6.30 -9.26 -11.71
CA VAL A 96 5.58 -10.07 -10.72
C VAL A 96 5.88 -9.60 -9.29
N LEU A 97 7.13 -9.16 -9.02
CA LEU A 97 7.52 -8.63 -7.73
C LEU A 97 6.79 -7.34 -7.38
N ILE A 98 6.60 -6.45 -8.36
CA ILE A 98 5.83 -5.20 -8.20
C ILE A 98 4.37 -5.52 -7.89
N ALA A 99 3.78 -6.52 -8.54
CA ALA A 99 2.42 -6.95 -8.27
C ALA A 99 2.24 -7.58 -6.88
N ILE A 100 3.27 -8.28 -6.39
CA ILE A 100 3.29 -8.85 -5.04
C ILE A 100 3.39 -7.74 -3.98
N THR A 101 4.19 -6.69 -4.20
CA THR A 101 4.43 -5.64 -3.20
C THR A 101 3.41 -4.49 -3.24
N ALA A 102 2.73 -4.28 -4.37
CA ALA A 102 1.71 -3.24 -4.54
C ALA A 102 0.61 -3.22 -3.45
N PRO A 103 0.10 -4.35 -2.92
CA PRO A 103 -0.87 -4.37 -1.84
C PRO A 103 -0.47 -3.56 -0.59
N TRP A 104 0.82 -3.50 -0.22
CA TRP A 104 1.25 -2.71 0.93
C TRP A 104 1.10 -1.20 0.70
N LEU A 105 1.44 -0.74 -0.51
CA LEU A 105 1.26 0.66 -0.89
C LEU A 105 -0.23 1.01 -1.02
N LEU A 106 -1.01 0.13 -1.63
CA LEU A 106 -2.47 0.26 -1.73
C LEU A 106 -3.13 0.29 -0.35
N MET A 107 -2.63 -0.51 0.59
CA MET A 107 -3.17 -0.57 1.94
C MET A 107 -3.05 0.81 2.61
N PHE A 108 -1.86 1.41 2.58
CA PHE A 108 -1.65 2.75 3.14
C PHE A 108 -2.45 3.84 2.39
N ALA A 109 -2.48 3.76 1.07
CA ALA A 109 -3.10 4.76 0.21
C ALA A 109 -4.63 4.80 0.34
N LEU A 110 -5.27 3.62 0.44
CA LEU A 110 -6.73 3.49 0.29
C LEU A 110 -7.46 3.29 1.62
N LEU A 111 -6.89 2.59 2.59
CA LEU A 111 -7.62 2.34 3.84
C LEU A 111 -7.65 3.60 4.71
N GLY A 112 -8.80 3.79 5.37
CA GLY A 112 -8.90 4.69 6.51
C GLY A 112 -8.25 4.10 7.77
N GLN A 113 -8.13 4.92 8.80
CA GLN A 113 -7.50 4.60 10.10
C GLN A 113 -6.03 4.18 9.98
N MET A 114 -5.35 4.63 8.93
CA MET A 114 -3.91 4.42 8.77
C MET A 114 -3.12 5.41 9.65
N HIS A 115 -1.92 4.96 10.01
CA HIS A 115 -0.85 5.70 10.66
C HIS A 115 0.35 5.91 9.72
N GLU A 116 1.11 6.96 9.99
CA GLU A 116 2.39 7.35 9.38
C GLU A 116 3.38 6.19 9.26
N ARG A 117 3.44 5.32 10.28
CA ARG A 117 4.36 4.17 10.33
C ARG A 117 4.07 3.08 9.31
N TYR A 118 2.86 3.04 8.74
CA TYR A 118 2.54 2.01 7.75
C TYR A 118 3.15 2.33 6.38
N LEU A 119 3.42 3.59 6.04
CA LEU A 119 4.14 3.91 4.80
C LEU A 119 5.60 3.45 4.85
N VAL A 120 6.20 3.33 6.04
CA VAL A 120 7.56 2.79 6.20
C VAL A 120 7.64 1.38 5.61
N TRP A 121 6.64 0.54 5.86
CA TRP A 121 6.58 -0.80 5.26
C TRP A 121 6.39 -0.72 3.74
N GLY A 122 5.59 0.22 3.24
CA GLY A 122 5.48 0.53 1.82
C GLY A 122 6.81 0.96 1.19
N ALA A 123 7.62 1.75 1.89
CA ALA A 123 8.95 2.15 1.46
C ALA A 123 9.90 0.94 1.38
N VAL A 124 9.92 0.10 2.42
CA VAL A 124 10.75 -1.12 2.45
C VAL A 124 10.39 -2.06 1.30
N VAL A 125 9.11 -2.41 1.13
CA VAL A 125 8.71 -3.35 0.07
C VAL A 125 8.82 -2.75 -1.33
N SER A 126 8.67 -1.44 -1.49
CA SER A 126 8.86 -0.78 -2.79
C SER A 126 10.31 -0.76 -3.27
N ALA A 127 11.30 -1.05 -2.40
CA ALA A 127 12.71 -1.16 -2.78
C ALA A 127 12.95 -2.22 -3.88
N VAL A 128 12.07 -3.21 -4.00
CA VAL A 128 12.11 -4.19 -5.10
C VAL A 128 12.04 -3.53 -6.48
N ALA A 129 11.48 -2.32 -6.58
CA ALA A 129 11.45 -1.51 -7.79
C ALA A 129 12.83 -1.22 -8.38
N LEU A 130 13.86 -1.12 -7.53
CA LEU A 130 15.24 -0.86 -7.93
C LEU A 130 15.76 -1.93 -8.91
N GLY A 131 15.35 -3.18 -8.70
CA GLY A 131 15.74 -4.31 -9.54
C GLY A 131 14.87 -4.52 -10.78
N VAL A 132 13.76 -3.78 -10.93
CA VAL A 132 12.79 -3.99 -12.03
C VAL A 132 12.84 -2.86 -13.06
N ASN A 133 12.81 -1.60 -12.62
CA ASN A 133 12.68 -0.46 -13.53
C ASN A 133 13.08 0.87 -12.87
N ILE A 134 13.97 1.64 -13.54
CA ILE A 134 14.41 2.99 -13.13
C ILE A 134 13.22 3.92 -12.81
N ARG A 135 12.13 3.86 -13.61
CA ARG A 135 10.95 4.69 -13.35
C ARG A 135 10.30 4.38 -12.01
N LEU A 136 10.25 3.10 -11.63
CA LEU A 136 9.70 2.68 -10.34
C LEU A 136 10.68 2.98 -9.20
N SER A 137 11.99 3.04 -9.48
CA SER A 137 12.99 3.50 -8.52
C SER A 137 12.75 4.94 -8.07
N ILE A 138 12.39 5.84 -9.01
CA ILE A 138 12.02 7.22 -8.67
C ILE A 138 10.81 7.23 -7.71
N ILE A 139 9.80 6.42 -8.01
CA ILE A 139 8.62 6.27 -7.15
C ILE A 139 9.03 5.79 -5.75
N HIS A 140 9.91 4.79 -5.65
CA HIS A 140 10.44 4.31 -4.37
C HIS A 140 11.10 5.45 -3.56
N PHE A 141 11.96 6.26 -4.19
CA PHE A 141 12.59 7.39 -3.49
C PHE A 141 11.58 8.43 -3.02
N ILE A 142 10.54 8.74 -3.81
CA ILE A 142 9.47 9.66 -3.40
C ILE A 142 8.71 9.09 -2.20
N ILE A 143 8.36 7.80 -2.23
CA ILE A 143 7.65 7.13 -1.13
C ILE A 143 8.51 7.10 0.14
N SER A 144 9.80 6.80 0.02
CA SER A 144 10.75 6.81 1.14
C SER A 144 10.89 8.21 1.73
N ALA A 145 11.02 9.26 0.91
CA ALA A 145 11.08 10.64 1.37
C ALA A 145 9.79 11.07 2.07
N ALA A 146 8.63 10.71 1.51
CA ALA A 146 7.32 10.96 2.11
C ALA A 146 7.17 10.26 3.47
N SER A 147 7.61 9.00 3.56
CA SER A 147 7.62 8.24 4.81
C SER A 147 8.49 8.93 5.88
N THR A 148 9.71 9.31 5.52
CA THR A 148 10.62 10.03 6.42
C THR A 148 10.01 11.37 6.87
N ALA A 149 9.42 12.14 5.96
CA ALA A 149 8.81 13.42 6.29
C ALA A 149 7.64 13.27 7.28
N MET A 150 6.80 12.24 7.16
CA MET A 150 5.72 11.98 8.12
C MET A 150 6.27 11.60 9.50
N ILE A 151 7.29 10.74 9.57
CA ILE A 151 7.93 10.37 10.85
C ILE A 151 8.58 11.59 11.50
N VAL A 152 9.33 12.38 10.73
CA VAL A 152 9.95 13.62 11.23
C VAL A 152 8.88 14.58 11.74
N HIS A 153 7.79 14.80 11.01
CA HIS A 153 6.69 15.65 11.45
C HIS A 153 6.15 15.23 12.83
N VAL A 154 5.95 13.94 13.05
CA VAL A 154 5.44 13.41 14.32
C VAL A 154 6.45 13.59 15.44
N MET A 155 7.72 13.33 15.19
CA MET A 155 8.79 13.56 16.18
C MET A 155 8.93 15.04 16.56
N LEU A 156 8.78 15.96 15.60
CA LEU A 156 8.83 17.40 15.86
C LEU A 156 7.64 17.87 16.69
N VAL A 157 6.43 17.39 16.36
CA VAL A 157 5.20 17.71 17.11
C VAL A 157 5.27 17.17 18.54
N ASP A 158 5.84 15.99 18.74
CA ASP A 158 6.00 15.38 20.08
C ASP A 158 6.94 16.20 20.97
N LYS A 159 8.09 16.65 20.42
CA LYS A 159 9.08 17.42 21.20
C LYS A 159 8.70 18.88 21.49
N LYS A 160 7.72 19.45 20.77
CA LYS A 160 7.21 20.83 20.94
C LYS A 160 8.31 21.90 21.16
N LEU A 161 9.41 21.80 20.42
CA LEU A 161 10.49 22.78 20.51
C LEU A 161 10.07 24.05 19.75
N ASP A 162 10.13 25.22 20.38
CA ASP A 162 9.74 26.49 19.75
C ASP A 162 10.49 26.76 18.43
N ALA A 163 11.77 26.36 18.35
CA ALA A 163 12.59 26.47 17.14
C ALA A 163 12.06 25.62 15.94
N THR A 164 11.19 24.65 16.19
CA THR A 164 10.66 23.71 15.18
C THR A 164 9.25 24.05 14.71
N LEU A 165 8.60 25.06 15.30
CA LEU A 165 7.24 25.45 14.94
C LEU A 165 7.10 25.81 13.46
N ARG A 166 8.06 26.58 12.92
CA ARG A 166 8.07 26.92 11.48
C ARG A 166 8.15 25.69 10.58
N ALA A 167 8.91 24.67 10.96
CA ALA A 167 9.01 23.43 10.20
C ALA A 167 7.69 22.63 10.25
N ILE A 168 7.03 22.61 11.42
CA ILE A 168 5.72 21.97 11.60
C ILE A 168 4.67 22.66 10.73
N ASP A 169 4.64 23.98 10.69
CA ASP A 169 3.67 24.74 9.89
C ASP A 169 3.84 24.51 8.39
N VAL A 170 5.09 24.49 7.91
CA VAL A 170 5.40 24.15 6.51
C VAL A 170 4.94 22.73 6.19
N LEU A 171 5.27 21.75 7.03
CA LEU A 171 4.88 20.35 6.84
C LEU A 171 3.36 20.17 6.85
N ARG A 172 2.64 20.94 7.68
CA ARG A 172 1.18 20.97 7.70
C ARG A 172 0.62 21.57 6.41
N GLY A 173 1.18 22.66 5.92
CA GLY A 173 0.75 23.33 4.69
C GLY A 173 0.96 22.49 3.43
N ILE A 174 2.04 21.71 3.35
CA ILE A 174 2.32 20.86 2.18
C ILE A 174 1.55 19.52 2.19
N ARG A 175 0.95 19.14 3.31
CA ARG A 175 0.27 17.85 3.51
C ARG A 175 -0.70 17.46 2.38
N PRO A 176 -1.63 18.30 1.91
CA PRO A 176 -2.56 17.90 0.85
C PRO A 176 -1.81 17.59 -0.47
N TYR A 177 -0.82 18.40 -0.82
CA TYR A 177 0.01 18.17 -2.02
C TYR A 177 0.83 16.90 -1.92
N ALA A 178 1.43 16.64 -0.74
CA ALA A 178 2.15 15.40 -0.47
C ALA A 178 1.22 14.18 -0.54
N SER A 179 -0.01 14.29 -0.06
CA SER A 179 -1.03 13.24 -0.16
C SER A 179 -1.37 12.92 -1.61
N VAL A 180 -1.61 13.94 -2.44
CA VAL A 180 -1.85 13.77 -3.87
C VAL A 180 -0.65 13.13 -4.56
N LEU A 181 0.56 13.60 -4.27
CA LEU A 181 1.79 13.04 -4.85
C LEU A 181 1.97 11.56 -4.51
N VAL A 182 1.77 11.18 -3.24
CA VAL A 182 1.85 9.77 -2.81
C VAL A 182 0.78 8.94 -3.52
N LEU A 183 -0.46 9.42 -3.61
CA LEU A 183 -1.53 8.71 -4.31
C LEU A 183 -1.23 8.51 -5.81
N VAL A 184 -0.70 9.53 -6.49
CA VAL A 184 -0.26 9.41 -7.89
C VAL A 184 0.85 8.39 -8.01
N CYS A 185 1.84 8.42 -7.12
CA CYS A 185 2.93 7.44 -7.09
C CYS A 185 2.41 6.01 -6.91
N VAL A 186 1.49 5.79 -5.96
CA VAL A 186 0.87 4.48 -5.73
C VAL A 186 0.02 4.05 -6.91
N ALA A 187 -0.72 4.96 -7.55
CA ALA A 187 -1.51 4.66 -8.74
C ALA A 187 -0.64 4.25 -9.93
N LEU A 188 0.48 4.94 -10.16
CA LEU A 188 1.45 4.58 -11.20
C LEU A 188 2.15 3.24 -10.91
N TYR A 189 2.49 3.00 -9.63
CA TYR A 189 3.05 1.72 -9.19
C TYR A 189 2.06 0.56 -9.42
N PHE A 190 0.81 0.77 -9.02
CA PHE A 190 -0.28 -0.18 -9.23
C PHE A 190 -0.56 -0.42 -10.71
N TRP A 191 -0.56 0.62 -11.54
CA TRP A 191 -0.73 0.48 -12.99
C TRP A 191 0.33 -0.43 -13.61
N ASP A 192 1.59 -0.28 -13.19
CA ASP A 192 2.68 -1.15 -13.67
C ASP A 192 2.50 -2.61 -13.22
N ALA A 193 1.97 -2.83 -12.00
CA ALA A 193 1.61 -4.15 -11.47
C ALA A 193 0.49 -4.87 -12.25
N LEU A 194 -0.42 -4.13 -12.89
CA LEU A 194 -1.51 -4.72 -13.68
C LEU A 194 -1.04 -5.24 -15.05
N GLY A 195 0.15 -4.83 -15.48
CA GLY A 195 0.69 -5.22 -16.78
C GLY A 195 -0.15 -4.73 -17.95
N TRP A 196 -0.97 -3.68 -17.76
CA TRP A 196 -1.68 -2.99 -18.85
C TRP A 196 -0.68 -2.14 -19.64
N ARG A 197 0.14 -2.81 -20.45
CA ARG A 197 0.86 -2.15 -21.53
C ARG A 197 0.02 -2.18 -22.79
N ILE A 198 -0.14 -0.99 -23.38
CA ILE A 198 -0.48 -0.81 -24.79
C ILE A 198 0.58 -1.60 -25.59
N PRO A 199 0.22 -2.37 -26.64
CA PRO A 199 1.12 -3.31 -27.33
C PRO A 199 2.40 -2.73 -27.96
N ALA A 200 2.65 -1.42 -27.88
CA ALA A 200 3.69 -0.72 -28.64
C ALA A 200 5.13 -0.93 -28.13
N PHE A 201 5.35 -1.45 -26.92
CA PHE A 201 6.69 -1.57 -26.34
C PHE A 201 7.01 -3.00 -25.87
N ARG A 202 7.00 -3.95 -26.81
CA ARG A 202 7.85 -5.15 -26.74
C ARG A 202 9.29 -4.73 -27.04
N ARG A 203 9.97 -4.10 -26.06
CA ARG A 203 11.44 -4.07 -26.12
C ARG A 203 11.92 -5.50 -25.92
N GLY A 204 12.70 -5.99 -26.88
CA GLY A 204 13.05 -7.38 -27.07
C GLY A 204 13.48 -8.07 -25.78
N ALA A 205 13.11 -9.34 -25.68
CA ALA A 205 13.74 -10.27 -24.77
C ALA A 205 15.26 -10.06 -24.88
N VAL A 206 15.87 -9.57 -23.81
CA VAL A 206 17.32 -9.63 -23.66
C VAL A 206 17.64 -11.11 -23.79
N LYS A 207 18.31 -11.50 -24.89
CA LYS A 207 18.88 -12.83 -25.02
C LYS A 207 19.69 -13.05 -23.75
N THR A 208 19.26 -14.01 -22.93
CA THR A 208 20.10 -14.58 -21.89
C THR A 208 21.43 -14.90 -22.54
N ALA A 209 22.47 -14.15 -22.19
CA ALA A 209 23.82 -14.52 -22.53
C ALA A 209 24.00 -15.95 -22.01
N THR A 210 24.17 -16.88 -22.94
CA THR A 210 24.58 -18.25 -22.66
C THR A 210 25.75 -18.17 -21.71
N ALA A 211 25.55 -18.62 -20.46
CA ALA A 211 26.64 -18.77 -19.52
C ALA A 211 27.72 -19.63 -20.21
N PRO A 212 29.00 -19.21 -20.21
CA PRO A 212 30.06 -20.07 -20.71
C PRO A 212 30.04 -21.33 -19.87
N SER A 213 29.88 -22.48 -20.52
CA SER A 213 29.97 -23.78 -19.88
C SER A 213 31.37 -23.90 -19.28
N LEU A 214 31.46 -23.78 -17.96
CA LEU A 214 32.62 -24.20 -17.18
C LEU A 214 32.78 -25.71 -17.36
N SER A 215 33.56 -26.07 -18.37
CA SER A 215 34.08 -27.42 -18.56
C SER A 215 35.01 -27.72 -17.39
N LEU A 216 34.49 -28.42 -16.38
CA LEU A 216 35.31 -29.17 -15.42
C LEU A 216 35.95 -30.32 -16.20
N GLY A 217 37.11 -30.05 -16.81
CA GLY A 217 37.98 -31.11 -17.33
C GLY A 217 38.49 -31.94 -16.15
N PRO A 218 38.65 -33.27 -16.31
CA PRO A 218 39.10 -34.13 -15.22
C PRO A 218 40.54 -33.74 -14.82
N GLU A 219 40.80 -33.73 -13.51
CA GLU A 219 42.17 -33.62 -12.98
C GLU A 219 43.04 -34.72 -13.60
N PRO A 220 44.26 -34.39 -14.07
CA PRO A 220 45.24 -35.42 -14.40
C PRO A 220 45.75 -36.04 -13.10
N GLU A 221 45.42 -37.32 -12.90
CA GLU A 221 46.14 -38.20 -11.97
C GLU A 221 47.64 -38.27 -12.32
N GLU A 222 48.43 -38.44 -11.26
CA GLU A 222 49.87 -38.24 -11.10
C GLU A 222 50.81 -38.92 -12.12
N ALA A 223 52.01 -38.34 -12.24
CA ALA A 223 53.28 -39.08 -12.40
C ALA A 223 54.43 -38.30 -11.75
#